data_AF-A0A8X7XG43-F1
#
_entry.id   AF-A0A8X7XG43-F1
#
_cell.length_a   1.000
_cell.length_b   1.000
_cell.length_c   1.000
_cell.angle_alpha   90.00
_cell.angle_beta   90.00
_cell.angle_gamma   90.00
#
_symmetry.space_group_name_H-M   'P 1'
#
loop_
_entity.id
_entity.type
_entity.pdbx_description
1 polymer ?
#
loop_
_entity_poly.entity_id
_entity_poly.type
_entity_poly.pdbx_seq_one_letter_code
_entity_poly.pdbx_strand_id
1 'polypeptide(L)'
;MNLPNVSLPPTREVGELVMNIPLSNLEHCKPEDIALLKEKMREYKRNLQSPVQVYVVCKNGNDSQKAVCVLQKMSGSELDSLEAKDIQGGLMAWAEKIDTKFPQY
;
A
#
# COMPACT_ATOMS: atom_id res chain seq x y z
N MET A 1 11.30 -9.55 -36.73
CA MET A 1 10.85 -10.17 -35.48
C MET A 1 10.03 -9.13 -34.74
N ASN A 2 8.71 -9.27 -34.70
CA ASN A 2 7.82 -8.31 -34.03
C ASN A 2 7.82 -8.59 -32.53
N LEU A 3 8.17 -7.59 -31.73
CA LEU A 3 7.95 -7.62 -30.28
C LEU A 3 6.44 -7.52 -30.01
N PRO A 4 5.88 -8.31 -29.08
CA PRO A 4 4.47 -8.21 -28.75
C PRO A 4 4.19 -6.85 -28.10
N ASN A 5 3.26 -6.11 -28.70
CA ASN A 5 2.70 -4.88 -28.14
C ASN A 5 1.89 -5.26 -26.89
N VAL A 6 2.51 -5.17 -25.72
CA VAL A 6 1.81 -5.29 -24.43
C VAL A 6 1.11 -3.97 -24.20
N SER A 7 -0.17 -3.89 -24.58
CA SER A 7 -0.99 -2.73 -24.20
C SER A 7 -1.10 -2.73 -22.67
N LEU A 8 -0.49 -1.75 -22.03
CA LEU A 8 -0.80 -1.44 -20.64
C LEU A 8 -2.31 -1.15 -20.55
N PRO A 9 -3.02 -1.73 -19.56
CA PRO A 9 -4.42 -1.40 -19.37
C PRO A 9 -4.58 0.12 -19.18
N PRO A 10 -5.70 0.70 -19.64
CA PRO A 10 -5.95 2.13 -19.51
C PRO A 10 -5.79 2.52 -18.05
N THR A 11 -4.94 3.52 -17.83
CA THR A 11 -4.64 4.15 -16.55
C THR A 11 -5.93 4.35 -15.76
N ARG A 12 -6.22 3.43 -14.83
CA ARG A 12 -7.02 3.76 -13.66
C ARG A 12 -6.24 4.86 -12.96
N GLU A 13 -6.89 6.01 -12.79
CA GLU A 13 -6.30 7.19 -12.17
C GLU A 13 -5.54 6.78 -10.91
N VAL A 14 -4.23 7.04 -10.88
CA VAL A 14 -3.31 6.61 -9.82
C VAL A 14 -3.71 7.18 -8.45
N GLY A 15 -4.65 8.15 -8.42
CA GLY A 15 -5.18 8.79 -7.22
C GLY A 15 -6.09 7.93 -6.33
N GLU A 16 -6.69 6.85 -6.82
CA GLU A 16 -7.66 6.07 -6.00
C GLU A 16 -7.07 4.91 -5.19
N LEU A 17 -5.76 4.67 -5.28
CA LEU A 17 -5.09 3.51 -4.67
C LEU A 17 -4.24 3.85 -3.43
N VAL A 18 -4.21 5.12 -3.02
CA VAL A 18 -3.45 5.57 -1.85
C VAL A 18 -4.42 5.85 -0.70
N MET A 19 -4.17 5.23 0.45
CA MET A 19 -4.94 5.45 1.67
C MET A 19 -4.04 6.01 2.77
N ASN A 20 -4.54 7.01 3.50
CA ASN A 20 -3.89 7.53 4.68
C ASN A 20 -4.57 6.95 5.92
N ILE A 21 -3.92 5.96 6.54
CA ILE A 21 -4.37 5.33 7.78
C ILE A 21 -3.29 5.56 8.84
N PRO A 22 -3.58 6.28 9.93
CA PRO A 22 -2.64 6.45 11.03
C PRO A 22 -2.24 5.08 11.63
N LEU A 23 -0.95 4.90 11.94
CA LEU A 23 -0.46 3.64 12.53
C LEU A 23 -1.24 3.28 13.80
N SER A 24 -1.53 4.25 14.66
CA SER A 24 -2.30 4.01 15.89
C SER A 24 -3.68 3.45 15.62
N ASN A 25 -4.35 3.85 14.54
CA ASN A 25 -5.66 3.30 14.20
C ASN A 25 -5.55 1.85 13.74
N LEU A 26 -4.48 1.53 13.01
CA LEU A 26 -4.19 0.18 12.53
C LEU A 26 -3.81 -0.75 13.69
N GLU A 27 -2.98 -0.29 14.65
CA GLU A 27 -2.58 -1.05 15.84
C GLU A 27 -3.76 -1.37 16.77
N HIS A 28 -4.73 -0.46 16.87
CA HIS A 28 -5.95 -0.66 17.67
C HIS A 28 -7.09 -1.32 16.87
N CYS A 29 -6.82 -1.80 15.65
CA CYS A 29 -7.81 -2.40 14.74
C CYS A 29 -9.12 -1.59 14.67
N LYS A 30 -9.03 -0.27 14.48
CA LYS A 30 -10.21 0.59 14.45
C LYS A 30 -11.19 0.13 13.36
N PRO A 31 -12.45 -0.18 13.71
CA PRO A 31 -13.38 -0.81 12.78
C PRO A 31 -13.58 -0.01 11.49
N GLU A 32 -13.63 1.32 11.55
CA GLU A 32 -13.81 2.18 10.37
C GLU A 32 -12.67 2.04 9.35
N ASP A 33 -11.42 2.11 9.81
CA ASP A 33 -10.24 2.07 8.93
C ASP A 33 -10.01 0.66 8.38
N ILE A 34 -10.26 -0.36 9.21
CA ILE A 34 -10.16 -1.75 8.80
C ILE A 34 -11.26 -2.11 7.78
N ALA A 35 -12.48 -1.60 7.95
CA ALA A 35 -13.55 -1.78 6.97
C ALA A 35 -13.20 -1.13 5.63
N LEU A 36 -12.67 0.10 5.66
CA LEU A 36 -12.22 0.82 4.46
C LEU A 36 -11.12 0.05 3.72
N LEU A 37 -10.12 -0.44 4.45
CA LEU A 37 -9.05 -1.26 3.89
C LEU A 37 -9.59 -2.52 3.21
N LYS A 38 -10.51 -3.24 3.86
CA LYS A 38 -11.15 -4.44 3.28
C LYS A 38 -11.96 -4.12 2.02
N GLU A 39 -12.68 -3.02 2.00
CA GLU A 39 -13.45 -2.60 0.82
C GLU A 39 -12.52 -2.36 -0.37
N LYS A 40 -11.47 -1.56 -0.17
CA LYS A 40 -10.48 -1.26 -1.22
C LYS A 40 -9.73 -2.50 -1.71
N MET A 41 -9.35 -3.39 -0.79
CA MET A 41 -8.74 -4.66 -1.15
C MET A 41 -9.67 -5.54 -1.99
N ARG A 42 -10.97 -5.61 -1.64
CA ARG A 42 -11.95 -6.38 -2.41
C ARG A 42 -12.16 -5.79 -3.80
N GLU A 43 -12.24 -4.48 -3.93
CA GLU A 43 -12.32 -3.79 -5.22
C GLU A 43 -11.13 -4.13 -6.12
N TYR A 44 -9.92 -4.13 -5.55
CA TYR A 44 -8.69 -4.46 -6.27
C TYR A 44 -8.58 -5.96 -6.61
N LYS A 45 -8.98 -6.83 -5.68
CA LYS A 45 -8.88 -8.30 -5.82
C LYS A 45 -9.87 -8.89 -6.83
N ARG A 46 -10.95 -8.19 -7.21
CA ARG A 46 -11.97 -8.71 -8.16
C ARG A 46 -11.41 -9.33 -9.44
N ASN A 47 -10.21 -8.93 -9.87
CA ASN A 47 -9.56 -9.44 -11.08
C ASN A 47 -8.21 -10.16 -10.81
N LEU A 48 -7.88 -10.48 -9.55
CA LEU A 48 -6.58 -11.03 -9.17
C LEU A 48 -6.73 -12.41 -8.51
N GLN A 49 -5.95 -13.37 -8.99
CA GLN A 49 -5.80 -14.69 -8.37
C GLN A 49 -4.68 -14.74 -7.31
N SER A 50 -3.82 -13.71 -7.26
CA SER A 50 -2.70 -13.61 -6.32
C SER A 50 -3.09 -12.82 -5.05
N PRO A 51 -2.31 -12.94 -3.96
CA PRO A 51 -2.42 -12.04 -2.82
C PRO A 51 -2.35 -10.57 -3.23
N VAL A 52 -3.07 -9.70 -2.51
CA VAL A 52 -3.02 -8.25 -2.74
C VAL A 52 -1.68 -7.72 -2.25
N GLN A 53 -0.92 -7.04 -3.09
CA GLN A 53 0.32 -6.38 -2.67
C GLN A 53 -0.01 -5.01 -2.08
N VAL A 54 0.42 -4.78 -0.84
CA VAL A 54 0.23 -3.52 -0.11
C VAL A 54 1.59 -2.92 0.19
N TYR A 55 1.81 -1.69 -0.28
CA TYR A 55 3.02 -0.92 0.00
C TYR A 55 2.70 0.16 1.02
N VAL A 56 3.48 0.21 2.10
CA VAL A 56 3.30 1.17 3.19
C VAL A 56 4.46 2.14 3.21
N VAL A 57 4.17 3.43 3.36
CA VAL A 57 5.17 4.48 3.43
C VAL A 57 4.87 5.41 4.60
N CYS A 58 5.90 5.80 5.33
CA CYS A 58 5.84 6.90 6.30
C CYS A 58 7.02 7.85 6.05
N LYS A 59 7.25 8.84 6.93
CA LYS A 59 8.29 9.86 6.72
C LYS A 59 9.70 9.26 6.56
N ASN A 60 10.13 8.44 7.52
CA ASN A 60 11.50 7.88 7.58
C ASN A 60 11.54 6.35 7.43
N GLY A 61 10.41 5.68 7.29
CA GLY A 61 10.31 4.22 7.21
C GLY A 61 10.05 3.51 8.55
N ASN A 62 10.17 4.19 9.69
CA ASN A 62 10.04 3.56 11.02
C ASN A 62 8.64 3.01 11.29
N ASP A 63 7.62 3.85 11.15
CA ASP A 63 6.23 3.46 11.42
C ASP A 63 5.67 2.53 10.35
N SER A 64 6.13 2.65 9.11
CA SER A 64 5.71 1.74 8.03
C SER A 64 6.18 0.31 8.28
N GLN A 65 7.36 0.10 8.89
CA GLN A 65 7.79 -1.25 9.29
C GLN A 65 6.86 -1.87 10.34
N LYS A 66 6.41 -1.07 11.32
CA LYS A 66 5.42 -1.53 12.31
C LYS A 66 4.08 -1.83 11.66
N ALA A 67 3.62 -0.96 10.78
CA ALA A 67 2.37 -1.16 10.04
C ALA A 67 2.39 -2.45 9.21
N VAL A 68 3.51 -2.75 8.54
CA VAL A 68 3.68 -4.03 7.82
C VAL A 68 3.52 -5.23 8.74
N CYS A 69 4.15 -5.19 9.93
CA CYS A 69 4.02 -6.26 10.91
C CYS A 69 2.56 -6.46 11.36
N VAL A 70 1.82 -5.36 11.57
CA VAL A 70 0.38 -5.43 11.91
C VAL A 70 -0.43 -6.01 10.75
N LEU A 71 -0.25 -5.50 9.52
CA LEU A 71 -0.98 -5.97 8.33
C LEU A 71 -0.73 -7.46 8.04
N GLN A 72 0.51 -7.92 8.20
CA GLN A 72 0.85 -9.33 8.01
C GLN A 72 0.16 -10.24 9.04
N LYS A 73 0.02 -9.80 10.29
CA LYS A 73 -0.72 -10.54 11.33
C LYS A 73 -2.22 -10.61 11.05
N MET A 74 -2.76 -9.56 10.44
CA MET A 74 -4.18 -9.49 10.03
C MET A 74 -4.46 -10.22 8.72
N SER A 75 -3.43 -10.52 7.93
CA SER A 75 -3.54 -11.19 6.63
C SER A 75 -4.08 -12.62 6.80
N GLY A 76 -5.17 -12.94 6.12
CA GLY A 76 -5.81 -14.26 6.17
C GLY A 76 -6.68 -14.52 7.40
N SER A 77 -6.73 -13.59 8.36
CA SER A 77 -7.62 -13.64 9.52
C SER A 77 -8.72 -12.58 9.40
N GLU A 78 -8.35 -11.31 9.55
CA GLU A 78 -9.26 -10.18 9.47
C GLU A 78 -9.31 -9.61 8.05
N LEU A 79 -8.20 -9.63 7.33
CA LEU A 79 -8.07 -9.12 5.96
C LEU A 79 -7.98 -10.28 4.96
N ASP A 80 -8.36 -10.00 3.72
CA ASP A 80 -8.02 -10.87 2.59
C ASP A 80 -6.50 -11.14 2.54
N SER A 81 -6.10 -12.28 1.97
CA SER A 81 -4.68 -12.60 1.81
C SER A 81 -3.95 -11.47 1.08
N LEU A 82 -2.96 -10.90 1.78
CA LEU A 82 -2.14 -9.78 1.32
C LEU A 82 -0.67 -10.02 1.64
N GLU A 83 0.18 -9.38 0.84
CA GLU A 83 1.61 -9.23 1.10
C GLU A 83 1.91 -7.75 1.34
N ALA A 84 2.29 -7.40 2.57
CA ALA A 84 2.66 -6.04 2.95
C ALA A 84 4.18 -5.85 2.90
N LYS A 85 4.62 -4.71 2.33
CA LYS A 85 6.02 -4.26 2.29
C LYS A 85 6.10 -2.78 2.63
N ASP A 86 7.18 -2.35 3.26
CA ASP A 86 7.43 -0.94 3.51
C ASP A 86 8.43 -0.36 2.50
N ILE A 87 8.35 0.96 2.28
CA ILE A 87 9.35 1.69 1.51
C ILE A 87 10.47 2.11 2.45
N GLN A 88 11.65 1.51 2.27
CA GLN A 88 12.83 1.81 3.07
C GLN A 88 13.23 3.28 2.97
N GLY A 89 13.42 3.93 4.12
CA GLY A 89 13.76 5.36 4.21
C GLY A 89 12.59 6.30 3.97
N GLY A 90 11.40 5.78 3.65
CA GLY A 90 10.17 6.54 3.58
C GLY A 90 10.14 7.64 2.52
N LEU A 91 9.30 8.64 2.76
CA LEU A 91 9.16 9.82 1.90
C LEU A 91 10.45 10.65 1.84
N MET A 92 11.29 10.63 2.88
CA MET A 92 12.57 11.34 2.85
C MET A 92 13.53 10.72 1.81
N ALA A 93 13.65 9.39 1.80
CA ALA A 93 14.46 8.72 0.78
C ALA A 93 13.88 8.89 -0.63
N TRP A 94 12.56 8.97 -0.77
CA TRP A 94 11.91 9.31 -2.03
C TRP A 94 12.28 10.72 -2.49
N ALA A 95 12.21 11.70 -1.58
CA ALA A 95 12.57 13.08 -1.86
C ALA A 95 14.05 13.24 -2.23
N GLU A 96 14.93 12.41 -1.70
CA GLU A 96 16.36 12.46 -2.03
C GLU A 96 16.69 11.78 -3.37
N LYS A 97 16.04 10.65 -3.67
CA LYS A 97 16.49 9.74 -4.73
C LYS A 97 15.60 9.71 -5.97
N ILE A 98 14.32 10.03 -5.82
CA ILE A 98 13.32 9.85 -6.88
C ILE A 98 12.74 11.19 -7.32
N ASP A 99 12.22 11.98 -6.39
CA ASP A 99 11.64 13.30 -6.69
C ASP A 99 12.23 14.36 -5.78
N THR A 100 13.28 15.03 -6.24
CA THR A 100 13.96 16.09 -5.50
C THR A 100 13.15 17.36 -5.30
N LYS A 101 11.96 17.45 -5.90
CA LYS A 101 11.00 18.54 -5.64
C LYS A 101 9.99 18.17 -4.55
N PHE A 102 9.99 16.91 -4.09
CA PHE A 102 9.08 16.47 -3.04
C PHE A 102 9.39 17.21 -1.73
N PRO A 103 8.38 17.76 -1.04
CA PRO A 103 8.60 18.51 0.19
C PRO A 103 9.25 17.68 1.30
N GLN A 104 10.25 18.26 1.98
CA GLN A 104 11.04 17.60 3.01
C GLN A 104 10.67 18.06 4.44
N TYR A 105 9.37 18.08 4.77
CA TYR A 105 8.88 18.52 6.08
C TYR A 105 8.59 17.38 7.05
#